data_AF-A0A353WX19-F1
#
_entry.id   AF-A0A353WX19-F1
#
_cell.length_a   1.000
_cell.length_b   1.000
_cell.length_c   1.000
_cell.angle_alpha   90.00
_cell.angle_beta   90.00
_cell.angle_gamma   90.00
#
_symmetry.space_group_name_H-M   'P 1'
#
loop_
_entity.id
_entity.type
_entity.pdbx_description
1 polymer ?
#
loop_
_entity_poly.entity_id
_entity_poly.type
_entity_poly.pdbx_seq_one_letter_code
_entity_poly.pdbx_strand_id
1 'polypeptide(L)'
;MFILNLQPILEARGIRRPFTFYRKCGFTYAIASKISRGDVKTLRLDHLERLCMHLKCQPNDIIEWVPDEDYSIDQDHPVWELKRGTEEYVDIGQLMQDLPIDKLKEIQDAIKQIARKKN
;
A
#
# COMPACT_ATOMS: atom_id res chain seq x y z
N MET A 1 -9.69 10.97 11.75
CA MET A 1 -9.61 9.52 12.02
C MET A 1 -8.51 8.87 11.20
N PHE A 2 -7.72 7.98 11.81
CA PHE A 2 -6.77 7.14 11.08
C PHE A 2 -7.46 5.91 10.48
N ILE A 3 -7.11 5.55 9.26
CA ILE A 3 -7.57 4.35 8.56
C ILE A 3 -6.38 3.55 8.03
N LEU A 4 -6.54 2.23 7.96
CA LEU A 4 -5.57 1.34 7.30
C LEU A 4 -5.99 1.20 5.83
N ASN A 5 -5.27 1.86 4.92
CA ASN A 5 -5.49 1.70 3.48
C ASN A 5 -4.37 0.85 2.87
N LEU A 6 -4.71 -0.36 2.46
CA LEU A 6 -3.78 -1.27 1.80
C LEU A 6 -4.00 -1.36 0.30
N GLN A 7 -5.09 -0.80 -0.23
CA GLN A 7 -5.44 -0.98 -1.63
C GLN A 7 -4.33 -0.52 -2.58
N PRO A 8 -3.74 0.69 -2.43
CA PRO A 8 -2.77 1.17 -3.40
C PRO A 8 -1.50 0.31 -3.45
N ILE A 9 -1.00 -0.11 -2.29
CA ILE A 9 0.20 -0.96 -2.22
C ILE A 9 -0.05 -2.39 -2.71
N LEU A 10 -1.27 -2.93 -2.55
CA LEU A 10 -1.62 -4.25 -3.07
C LEU A 10 -1.67 -4.21 -4.60
N GLU A 11 -2.24 -3.17 -5.19
CA GLU A 11 -2.29 -2.93 -6.63
C GLU A 11 -0.88 -2.75 -7.21
N ALA A 12 -0.06 -1.90 -6.61
CA ALA A 12 1.34 -1.69 -6.99
C ALA A 12 2.19 -2.96 -6.98
N ARG A 13 1.81 -3.95 -6.16
CA ARG A 13 2.48 -5.25 -6.05
C ARG A 13 1.81 -6.37 -6.84
N GLY A 14 0.73 -6.07 -7.57
CA GLY A 14 -0.03 -7.06 -8.32
C GLY A 14 -0.69 -8.13 -7.43
N ILE A 15 -1.00 -7.82 -6.18
CA ILE A 15 -1.61 -8.76 -5.24
C ILE A 15 -3.13 -8.80 -5.50
N ARG A 16 -3.55 -9.74 -6.36
CA ARG A 16 -4.97 -9.92 -6.75
C ARG A 16 -5.83 -10.66 -5.72
N ARG A 17 -5.21 -11.33 -4.72
CA ARG A 17 -5.92 -12.10 -3.69
C ARG A 17 -5.46 -11.69 -2.28
N PRO A 18 -5.93 -10.55 -1.76
CA PRO A 18 -5.46 -9.99 -0.48
C PRO A 18 -5.63 -10.94 0.70
N PHE A 19 -6.79 -11.59 0.83
CA PHE A 19 -7.05 -12.54 1.92
C PHE A 19 -6.02 -13.68 1.97
N THR A 20 -5.74 -14.29 0.82
CA THR A 20 -4.74 -15.35 0.69
C THR A 20 -3.34 -14.83 1.01
N PHE A 21 -3.01 -13.62 0.57
CA PHE A 21 -1.75 -12.96 0.91
C PHE A 21 -1.59 -12.80 2.43
N TYR A 22 -2.59 -12.26 3.13
CA TYR A 22 -2.54 -12.09 4.59
C TYR A 22 -2.41 -13.43 5.34
N ARG A 23 -3.07 -14.48 4.87
CA ARG A 23 -2.90 -15.83 5.44
C ARG A 23 -1.47 -16.34 5.27
N LYS A 24 -0.83 -16.10 4.11
CA LYS A 24 0.59 -16.42 3.87
C LYS A 24 1.53 -15.57 4.73
N CYS A 25 1.17 -14.33 5.03
CA CYS A 25 1.89 -13.49 5.99
C CYS A 25 1.76 -13.98 7.44
N GLY A 26 0.93 -14.99 7.73
CA GLY A 26 0.76 -15.55 9.07
C GLY A 26 -0.35 -14.91 9.90
N PHE A 27 -1.21 -14.07 9.31
CA PHE A 27 -2.39 -13.56 10.00
C PHE A 27 -3.43 -14.67 10.21
N THR A 28 -4.11 -14.65 11.36
CA THR A 28 -5.24 -15.55 11.62
C THR A 28 -6.37 -15.29 10.61
N TYR A 29 -7.28 -16.25 10.45
CA TYR A 29 -8.44 -16.09 9.57
C TYR A 29 -9.24 -14.83 9.91
N ALA A 30 -9.53 -14.62 11.19
CA ALA A 30 -10.32 -13.48 11.66
C ALA A 30 -9.65 -12.14 11.33
N ILE A 31 -8.33 -12.02 11.55
CA ILE A 31 -7.59 -10.80 11.25
C ILE A 31 -7.48 -10.59 9.74
N ALA A 32 -7.11 -11.62 8.98
CA ALA A 32 -7.04 -11.56 7.52
C ALA A 32 -8.39 -11.14 6.89
N SER A 33 -9.51 -11.65 7.42
CA SER A 33 -10.85 -11.27 6.99
C SER A 33 -11.16 -9.80 7.30
N LYS A 34 -10.89 -9.34 8.53
CA LYS A 34 -11.08 -7.92 8.91
C LYS A 34 -10.27 -6.97 8.03
N ILE A 35 -8.98 -7.27 7.81
CA ILE A 35 -8.11 -6.48 6.94
C ILE A 35 -8.65 -6.46 5.50
N SER A 36 -9.07 -7.61 4.98
CA SER A 36 -9.58 -7.70 3.60
C SER A 36 -10.86 -6.92 3.35
N ARG A 37 -11.68 -6.69 4.38
CA ARG A 37 -12.92 -5.90 4.28
C ARG A 37 -12.72 -4.41 4.59
N GLY A 38 -11.54 -3.99 5.04
CA GLY A 38 -11.31 -2.63 5.51
C GLY A 38 -11.92 -2.32 6.89
N ASP A 39 -12.37 -3.34 7.64
CA ASP A 39 -13.06 -3.17 8.93
C ASP A 39 -12.09 -3.05 10.13
N VAL A 40 -10.85 -2.59 9.90
CA VAL A 40 -9.82 -2.56 10.94
C VAL A 40 -9.98 -1.29 11.78
N LYS A 41 -10.61 -1.44 12.95
CA LYS A 41 -10.73 -0.36 13.95
C LYS A 41 -9.53 -0.28 14.91
N THR A 42 -8.82 -1.39 15.08
CA THR A 42 -7.65 -1.49 15.95
C THR A 42 -6.61 -2.34 15.25
N LEU A 43 -5.41 -1.80 15.11
CA LEU A 43 -4.26 -2.51 14.55
C LEU A 43 -3.19 -2.58 15.62
N ARG A 44 -2.77 -3.80 15.98
CA ARG A 44 -1.62 -3.98 16.87
C ARG A 44 -0.33 -3.65 16.13
N LEU A 45 0.67 -3.12 16.84
CA LEU A 45 1.95 -2.75 16.23
C LEU A 45 2.68 -3.92 15.56
N ASP A 46 2.59 -5.13 16.12
CA ASP A 46 3.16 -6.34 15.51
C ASP A 46 2.45 -6.75 14.22
N HIS A 47 1.16 -6.43 14.07
CA HIS A 47 0.45 -6.61 12.80
C HIS A 47 0.89 -5.58 11.77
N LEU A 48 1.06 -4.32 12.19
CA LEU A 48 1.57 -3.25 11.33
C LEU A 48 2.98 -3.57 10.83
N GLU A 49 3.89 -3.93 11.74
CA GLU A 49 5.25 -4.36 11.42
C GLU A 49 5.24 -5.52 10.42
N ARG A 50 4.45 -6.56 10.68
CA ARG A 50 4.32 -7.71 9.78
C ARG A 50 3.85 -7.31 8.38
N LEU A 51 2.85 -6.43 8.29
CA LEU A 51 2.41 -5.87 7.01
C LEU A 51 3.56 -5.14 6.31
N CYS A 52 4.22 -4.20 7.00
CA CYS A 52 5.34 -3.44 6.46
C CYS A 52 6.49 -4.33 5.97
N MET A 53 6.84 -5.41 6.69
CA MET A 53 7.91 -6.32 6.28
C MET A 53 7.53 -7.12 5.02
N HIS A 54 6.33 -7.69 4.95
CA HIS A 54 5.89 -8.45 3.78
C HIS A 54 5.60 -7.56 2.57
N LEU A 55 5.00 -6.41 2.83
CA LEU A 55 4.70 -5.37 1.83
C LEU A 55 5.86 -4.39 1.66
N LYS A 56 7.08 -4.68 2.13
CA LYS A 56 8.31 -3.85 2.04
C LYS A 56 8.00 -2.35 1.91
N CYS A 57 7.30 -1.80 2.91
CA CYS A 57 6.81 -0.43 2.97
C CYS A 57 6.95 0.12 4.38
N GLN A 58 6.73 1.41 4.53
CA GLN A 58 6.69 2.14 5.78
C GLN A 58 5.26 2.22 6.32
N PRO A 59 5.08 2.46 7.63
CA PRO A 59 3.75 2.68 8.22
C PRO A 59 2.95 3.79 7.51
N ASN A 60 3.61 4.88 7.12
CA ASN A 60 2.97 5.99 6.43
C ASN A 60 2.47 5.65 5.02
N ASP A 61 2.95 4.56 4.42
CA ASP A 61 2.50 4.12 3.09
C ASP A 61 1.13 3.42 3.14
N ILE A 62 0.67 3.02 4.32
CA ILE A 62 -0.53 2.20 4.51
C ILE A 62 -1.49 2.74 5.59
N ILE A 63 -1.09 3.82 6.28
CA ILE A 63 -1.92 4.52 7.25
C ILE A 63 -2.27 5.88 6.68
N GLU A 64 -3.57 6.14 6.58
CA GLU A 64 -4.10 7.42 6.12
C GLU A 64 -4.83 8.12 7.24
N TRP A 65 -4.87 9.45 7.14
CA TRP A 65 -5.70 10.27 8.01
C TRP A 65 -6.83 10.94 7.22
N VAL A 66 -8.06 10.66 7.63
CA VAL A 66 -9.28 11.23 7.08
C VAL A 66 -9.88 12.17 8.13
N PRO A 67 -10.07 13.47 7.86
CA PRO A 67 -10.71 14.38 8.81
C PRO A 67 -12.12 13.88 9.16
N ASP A 68 -12.48 13.91 10.44
CA ASP A 68 -13.86 13.71 10.89
C ASP A 68 -14.52 15.08 11.06
N GLU A 69 -15.85 15.15 11.01
CA GLU A 69 -16.60 16.40 11.14
C GLU A 69 -16.33 17.10 12.49
N ASP A 70 -15.94 16.33 13.51
CA ASP A 70 -15.69 16.82 14.88
C ASP A 70 -14.26 17.32 15.13
N TYR A 71 -13.34 17.24 14.16
CA TYR A 71 -11.94 17.66 14.37
C TYR A 71 -11.65 19.03 13.74
N SER A 72 -11.49 20.05 14.58
CA SER A 72 -10.86 21.32 14.18
C SER A 72 -9.34 21.20 14.32
N ILE A 73 -8.66 20.83 13.24
CA ILE A 73 -7.19 20.80 13.17
C ILE A 73 -6.71 22.00 12.35
N ASP A 74 -5.65 22.65 12.81
CA ASP A 74 -5.02 23.76 12.10
C ASP A 74 -4.62 23.34 10.67
N GLN A 75 -4.75 24.28 9.73
CA GLN A 75 -4.44 24.03 8.32
C GLN A 75 -2.96 23.67 8.11
N ASP A 76 -2.08 24.11 9.01
CA ASP A 76 -0.64 23.87 8.97
C ASP A 76 -0.20 22.62 9.77
N HIS A 77 -1.13 21.83 10.29
CA HIS A 77 -0.79 20.67 11.11
C HIS A 77 -0.13 19.54 10.28
N PRO A 78 1.00 18.94 10.70
CA PRO A 78 1.71 17.93 9.90
C PRO A 78 0.92 16.68 9.53
N VAL A 79 -0.19 16.39 10.21
CA VAL A 79 -1.08 15.25 9.90
C VAL A 79 -1.61 15.28 8.46
N TRP A 80 -1.70 16.45 7.83
CA TRP A 80 -2.11 16.57 6.43
C TRP A 80 -1.11 15.91 5.46
N GLU A 81 0.13 15.64 5.87
CA GLU A 81 1.10 14.87 5.09
C GLU A 81 0.69 13.40 4.95
N LEU A 82 -0.07 12.85 5.90
CA LEU A 82 -0.60 11.48 5.82
C LEU A 82 -1.77 11.34 4.83
N LYS A 83 -2.19 12.43 4.18
CA LYS A 83 -3.05 12.38 2.98
C LYS A 83 -2.27 12.10 1.69
N ARG A 84 -0.94 12.24 1.70
CA ARG A 84 -0.08 12.08 0.50
C ARG A 84 0.47 10.68 0.30
N GLY A 85 0.16 9.72 1.19
CA GLY A 85 0.44 8.29 0.98
C GLY A 85 -0.28 7.68 -0.24
N THR A 86 -1.21 8.45 -0.83
CA THR A 86 -1.92 8.17 -2.08
C THR A 86 -1.53 9.17 -3.17
N GLU A 87 -0.26 9.26 -3.54
CA GLU A 87 -0.05 9.35 -5.00
C GLU A 87 -0.72 8.11 -5.57
N GLU A 88 -1.73 8.27 -6.43
CA GLU A 88 -2.43 7.14 -7.04
C GLU A 88 -1.38 6.18 -7.59
N TYR A 89 -1.23 5.02 -6.92
CA TYR A 89 -0.32 4.00 -7.40
C TYR A 89 -0.87 3.56 -8.75
N VAL A 90 -0.18 3.98 -9.81
CA VAL A 90 -0.64 3.64 -11.14
C VAL A 90 -0.50 2.13 -11.31
N ASP A 91 -1.57 1.42 -11.70
CA ASP A 91 -1.48 0.00 -12.06
C ASP A 91 -0.53 -0.11 -13.25
N ILE A 92 0.74 -0.40 -12.96
CA ILE A 92 1.81 -0.54 -13.95
C ILE A 92 1.41 -1.61 -14.97
N GLY A 93 0.70 -2.66 -14.53
CA GLY A 93 0.18 -3.68 -15.42
C GLY A 93 -0.82 -3.14 -16.42
N GLN A 94 -1.69 -2.21 -16.02
CA GLN A 94 -2.62 -1.54 -16.92
C GLN A 94 -1.91 -0.60 -17.90
N LEU A 95 -0.95 0.20 -17.42
CA LEU A 95 -0.14 1.08 -18.28
C LEU A 95 0.62 0.31 -19.36
N MET A 96 1.06 -0.91 -19.04
CA MET A 96 1.82 -1.75 -19.96
C MET A 96 0.97 -2.39 -21.06
N GLN A 97 -0.37 -2.39 -20.97
CA GLN A 97 -1.24 -3.07 -21.96
C GLN A 97 -1.20 -2.40 -23.34
N ASP A 98 -1.11 -1.07 -23.38
CA ASP A 98 -1.17 -0.30 -24.64
C ASP A 98 0.22 0.00 -25.23
N LEU A 99 1.29 -0.47 -24.58
CA LEU A 99 2.66 -0.16 -25.00
C LEU A 99 3.20 -1.16 -26.04
N PRO A 100 3.86 -0.69 -27.12
CA PRO A 100 4.58 -1.54 -28.05
C PRO A 100 5.67 -2.37 -27.36
N ILE A 101 5.96 -3.56 -27.90
CA ILE A 101 6.93 -4.52 -27.34
C ILE A 101 8.31 -3.89 -27.09
N ASP A 102 8.77 -2.99 -27.98
CA ASP A 102 10.09 -2.37 -27.81
C ASP A 102 10.13 -1.41 -26.62
N LYS A 103 9.02 -0.75 -26.29
CA LYS A 103 8.89 0.06 -25.06
C LYS A 103 8.83 -0.79 -23.80
N LEU A 104 8.20 -1.97 -23.88
CA LEU A 104 8.22 -2.93 -22.76
C LEU A 104 9.63 -3.43 -22.46
N LYS A 105 10.49 -3.60 -23.47
CA LYS A 105 11.91 -3.95 -23.28
C LYS A 105 12.67 -2.82 -22.59
N GLU A 106 12.49 -1.57 -23.01
CA GLU A 106 13.09 -0.39 -22.35
C GLU A 106 12.71 -0.34 -20.87
N ILE A 107 11.43 -0.55 -20.54
CA ILE A 107 10.94 -0.61 -19.15
C ILE A 107 11.60 -1.75 -18.38
N GLN A 108 11.67 -2.94 -18.98
CA GLN A 108 12.31 -4.10 -18.35
C GLN A 108 13.77 -3.82 -17.97
N ASP A 109 14.51 -3.16 -18.84
CA ASP A 109 15.92 -2.86 -18.60
C ASP A 109 16.10 -1.75 -17.56
N ALA A 110 15.23 -0.74 -17.55
CA ALA A 110 15.18 0.27 -16.49
C ALA A 110 14.92 -0.37 -15.11
N ILE A 111 13.93 -1.26 -15.00
CA ILE A 111 13.63 -1.99 -13.75
C ILE A 111 14.83 -2.80 -13.27
N LYS A 112 15.53 -3.51 -14.17
CA LYS A 112 16.75 -4.26 -13.84
C LYS A 112 17.85 -3.34 -13.31
N GLN A 113 18.03 -2.15 -13.89
CA GLN A 113 19.02 -1.19 -13.43
C GLN A 113 18.68 -0.64 -12.05
N ILE A 114 17.42 -0.29 -11.80
CA ILE A 114 16.96 0.18 -10.49
C ILE A 114 17.16 -0.91 -9.43
N ALA A 115 16.82 -2.17 -9.74
CA ALA A 115 17.03 -3.30 -8.85
C ALA A 115 18.51 -3.52 -8.50
N ARG A 116 19.43 -3.24 -9.44
CA ARG A 116 20.89 -3.36 -9.25
C ARG A 116 21.51 -2.20 -8.47
N LYS A 117 20.95 -0.99 -8.55
CA LYS A 117 21.42 0.19 -7.79
C LYS A 117 21.09 0.13 -6.29
N LYS A 118 20.33 -0.86 -5.86
CA LYS A 118 19.99 -1.09 -4.45
C LYS A 118 21.15 -1.82 -3.74
N ASN A 119 22.30 -1.16 -3.66
CA ASN A 119 23.47 -1.49 -2.84
C ASN A 119 24.08 -0.20 -2.30
#